data_AF-A0A7L4QSQ3-F1
#
_entry.id   AF-A0A7L4QSQ3-F1
#
_cell.length_a   1.000
_cell.length_b   1.000
_cell.length_c   1.000
_cell.angle_alpha   90.00
_cell.angle_beta   90.00
_cell.angle_gamma   90.00
#
_symmetry.space_group_name_H-M   'P 1'
#
loop_
_entity.id
_entity.type
_entity.pdbx_description
1 polymer ?
#
loop_
_entity_poly.entity_id
_entity_poly.type
_entity_poly.pdbx_seq_one_letter_code
_entity_poly.pdbx_strand_id
1 'polypeptide(L)'
;MRYCYCPECDKLRPRNWYARNKCEICRGKCTVIEVNRTIYGYMMYLLDAVAAVFIGIYLFADSLTGSLGEFVQSLGIEALTIIIFALIGASVVFGYFDLKETSRRAEQKVEQIRMKKLEQLL
;
A
#
# COMPACT_ATOMS: atom_id res chain seq x y z
N MET A 1 -7.09 1.81 -3.97
CA MET A 1 -6.52 3.11 -3.55
C MET A 1 -7.32 4.24 -4.17
N ARG A 2 -7.27 5.42 -3.55
CA ARG A 2 -7.99 6.62 -4.01
C ARG A 2 -6.98 7.72 -4.29
N TYR A 3 -7.13 8.38 -5.43
CA TYR A 3 -6.32 9.51 -5.86
C TYR A 3 -7.22 10.77 -5.98
N CYS A 4 -6.62 11.94 -5.77
CA CYS A 4 -7.21 13.27 -5.91
C CYS A 4 -6.59 13.91 -7.14
N TYR A 5 -7.37 14.16 -8.19
CA TYR A 5 -6.94 14.97 -9.32
C TYR A 5 -7.53 16.37 -9.20
N CYS A 6 -6.67 17.40 -9.20
CA CYS A 6 -7.09 18.79 -9.20
C CYS A 6 -7.01 19.36 -10.63
N PRO A 7 -8.14 19.73 -11.26
CA PRO A 7 -8.14 20.26 -12.62
C PRO A 7 -7.56 21.68 -12.73
N GLU A 8 -7.51 22.45 -11.63
CA GLU A 8 -6.94 23.80 -11.61
C GLU A 8 -5.41 23.78 -11.51
N CYS A 9 -4.86 22.89 -10.69
CA CYS A 9 -3.40 22.78 -10.50
C CYS A 9 -2.76 21.76 -11.43
N ASP A 10 -3.55 21.02 -12.20
CA ASP A 10 -3.14 19.91 -13.05
C ASP A 10 -2.31 18.83 -12.32
N LYS A 11 -2.65 18.57 -11.05
CA LYS A 11 -1.89 17.67 -10.18
C LYS A 11 -2.72 16.48 -9.75
N LEU A 12 -2.10 15.29 -9.84
CA LEU A 12 -2.60 14.03 -9.32
C LEU A 12 -1.83 13.66 -8.04
N ARG A 13 -2.53 13.30 -6.98
CA ARG A 13 -1.92 12.88 -5.71
C ARG A 13 -2.68 11.74 -5.05
N PRO A 14 -2.02 10.90 -4.23
CA PRO A 14 -2.73 10.01 -3.31
C PRO A 14 -3.69 10.83 -2.45
N ARG A 15 -4.91 10.33 -2.26
CA ARG A 15 -5.92 11.03 -1.47
C ARG A 15 -5.60 10.87 0.02
N ASN A 16 -5.28 11.99 0.66
CA ASN A 16 -5.26 12.05 2.12
C ASN A 16 -6.70 12.00 2.67
N TRP A 17 -6.94 11.17 3.69
CA TRP A 17 -8.25 11.06 4.36
C TRP A 17 -8.72 12.43 4.89
N TYR A 18 -7.79 13.23 5.39
CA TYR A 18 -8.08 14.51 6.03
C TYR A 18 -8.46 15.63 5.04
N ALA A 19 -8.10 15.52 3.76
CA ALA A 19 -8.20 16.64 2.80
C ALA A 19 -9.62 16.93 2.25
N ARG A 20 -10.68 16.28 2.75
CA ARG A 20 -12.11 16.49 2.37
C ARG A 20 -12.35 16.81 0.87
N ASN A 21 -11.73 16.07 -0.05
CA ASN A 21 -11.86 16.26 -1.51
C ASN A 21 -11.45 17.65 -2.03
N LYS A 22 -10.57 18.35 -1.32
CA LYS A 22 -10.01 19.62 -1.75
C LYS A 22 -8.53 19.45 -2.09
N CYS A 23 -8.07 20.23 -3.07
CA CYS A 23 -6.66 20.31 -3.39
C CYS A 23 -5.88 20.94 -2.22
N GLU A 24 -4.75 20.36 -1.81
CA GLU A 24 -3.94 20.91 -0.72
C GLU A 24 -3.27 22.25 -1.09
N ILE A 25 -3.12 22.53 -2.38
CA ILE A 25 -2.50 23.76 -2.90
C ILE A 25 -3.56 24.85 -3.09
N CYS A 26 -4.49 24.68 -4.04
CA CYS A 26 -5.48 25.72 -4.36
C CYS A 26 -6.79 25.65 -3.55
N ARG A 27 -6.99 24.61 -2.74
CA ARG A 27 -8.25 24.31 -2.03
C ARG A 27 -9.50 24.16 -2.91
N GLY A 28 -9.33 24.14 -4.23
CA GLY A 28 -10.37 23.83 -5.21
C GLY A 28 -10.86 22.38 -5.13
N LYS A 29 -11.96 22.08 -5.84
CA LYS A 29 -12.56 20.74 -5.86
C LYS A 29 -11.63 19.74 -6.56
N CYS A 30 -11.38 18.59 -5.93
CA CYS A 30 -10.72 17.45 -6.57
C CYS A 30 -11.74 16.48 -7.17
N THR A 31 -11.39 15.90 -8.31
CA THR A 31 -12.03 14.67 -8.82
C THR A 31 -11.37 13.46 -8.15
N VAL A 32 -12.18 12.61 -7.53
CA VAL A 32 -11.69 11.37 -6.89
C VAL A 32 -11.57 10.28 -7.94
N ILE A 33 -10.38 9.69 -8.05
CA ILE A 33 -10.11 8.58 -8.96
C ILE A 33 -9.88 7.34 -8.12
N GLU A 34 -10.76 6.35 -8.28
CA GLU A 34 -10.62 5.05 -7.62
C GLU A 34 -9.82 4.10 -8.50
N VAL A 35 -8.77 3.51 -7.92
CA VAL A 35 -7.91 2.52 -8.58
C VAL A 35 -7.94 1.25 -7.76
N ASN A 36 -8.25 0.13 -8.40
CA ASN A 36 -8.24 -1.18 -7.74
C ASN A 36 -6.83 -1.54 -7.30
N ARG A 37 -6.72 -2.24 -6.16
CA ARG A 37 -5.43 -2.77 -5.69
C ARG A 37 -4.88 -3.74 -6.71
N THR A 38 -3.56 -3.75 -6.83
CA THR A 38 -2.87 -4.70 -7.71
C THR A 38 -2.53 -5.96 -6.94
N ILE A 39 -2.05 -6.98 -7.66
CA ILE A 39 -1.54 -8.20 -7.04
C ILE A 39 -0.39 -7.90 -6.07
N TYR A 40 0.46 -6.91 -6.37
CA TYR A 40 1.54 -6.48 -5.49
C TYR A 40 1.01 -5.96 -4.15
N GLY A 41 -0.09 -5.19 -4.18
CA GLY A 41 -0.75 -4.73 -2.96
C GLY A 41 -1.26 -5.89 -2.11
N TYR A 42 -1.88 -6.91 -2.72
CA TYR A 42 -2.32 -8.09 -1.97
C TYR A 42 -1.15 -8.88 -1.37
N MET A 43 -0.05 -9.04 -2.12
CA MET A 43 1.16 -9.71 -1.63
C MET A 43 1.80 -8.97 -0.46
N MET A 44 1.85 -7.64 -0.50
CA MET A 44 2.31 -6.81 0.63
C MET A 44 1.50 -7.12 1.89
N TYR A 45 0.15 -7.06 1.82
CA TYR A 45 -0.68 -7.34 2.99
C TYR A 45 -0.54 -8.77 3.52
N LEU A 46 -0.36 -9.74 2.62
CA LEU A 46 -0.12 -11.12 3.02
C LEU A 46 1.20 -11.25 3.79
N LEU A 47 2.27 -10.65 3.28
CA LEU A 47 3.58 -10.66 3.93
C LEU A 47 3.55 -9.93 5.28
N ASP A 48 2.87 -8.79 5.37
CA ASP A 48 2.69 -8.06 6.63
C ASP A 48 1.92 -8.90 7.67
N ALA A 49 0.88 -9.62 7.23
CA ALA A 49 0.12 -10.50 8.11
C ALA A 49 0.97 -11.66 8.62
N VAL A 50 1.76 -12.29 7.74
CA VAL A 50 2.71 -13.35 8.14
C VAL A 50 3.77 -12.79 9.08
N ALA A 51 4.35 -11.63 8.79
CA ALA A 51 5.33 -10.97 9.66
C ALA A 51 4.74 -10.68 11.05
N ALA A 52 3.50 -10.20 11.13
CA ALA A 52 2.82 -9.95 12.39
C ALA A 52 2.63 -11.22 13.24
N VAL A 53 2.31 -12.36 12.59
CA VAL A 53 2.24 -13.67 13.27
C VAL A 53 3.61 -14.06 13.83
N PHE A 54 4.67 -13.91 13.04
CA PHE A 54 6.03 -14.22 13.48
C PHE A 54 6.50 -13.29 14.61
N ILE A 55 6.14 -12.01 14.57
CA ILE A 55 6.38 -11.08 15.68
C ILE A 55 5.64 -11.54 16.94
N GLY A 56 4.38 -11.97 16.82
CA GLY A 56 3.64 -12.56 17.94
C GLY A 56 4.36 -13.77 18.51
N ILE A 57 4.80 -14.70 17.66
CA ILE A 57 5.57 -15.88 18.07
C ILE A 57 6.85 -15.47 18.79
N TYR A 58 7.57 -14.48 18.26
CA TYR A 58 8.79 -13.93 18.88
C TYR A 58 8.51 -13.36 20.28
N LEU A 59 7.45 -12.57 20.44
CA LEU A 59 7.11 -11.93 21.71
C LEU A 59 6.66 -12.93 22.78
N PHE A 60 6.09 -14.06 22.38
CA PHE A 60 5.63 -15.11 23.29
C PHE A 60 6.55 -16.33 23.32
N ALA A 61 7.77 -16.23 22.77
CA ALA A 61 8.68 -17.37 22.61
C ALA A 61 8.90 -18.15 23.92
N ASP A 62 9.06 -17.46 25.04
CA ASP A 62 9.30 -18.08 26.36
C ASP A 62 8.05 -18.75 26.96
N SER A 63 6.86 -18.39 26.48
CA SER A 63 5.57 -18.93 26.96
C SER A 63 4.97 -19.98 26.03
N LEU A 64 5.58 -20.21 24.85
CA LEU A 64 5.11 -21.19 23.88
C LEU A 64 5.49 -22.61 24.30
N THR A 65 4.49 -23.46 24.49
CA THR A 65 4.66 -24.89 24.80
C THR A 65 4.19 -25.78 23.65
N GLY A 66 4.61 -27.04 23.63
CA GLY A 66 4.23 -28.01 22.61
C GLY A 66 4.99 -27.82 21.29
N SER A 67 4.45 -28.32 20.19
CA SER A 67 5.13 -28.36 18.88
C SER A 67 5.56 -26.98 18.35
N LEU A 68 4.81 -25.93 18.68
CA LEU A 68 5.17 -24.54 18.34
C LEU A 68 6.39 -24.04 19.14
N GLY A 69 6.49 -24.38 20.42
CA GLY A 69 7.65 -24.04 21.25
C GLY A 69 8.92 -24.75 20.78
N GLU A 70 8.81 -26.05 20.49
CA GLU A 70 9.92 -26.86 19.93
C GLU A 70 10.39 -26.31 18.58
N PHE A 71 9.45 -25.91 17.71
CA PHE A 71 9.79 -25.28 16.43
C PHE A 71 10.57 -23.97 16.62
N VAL A 72 10.12 -23.09 17.52
CA VAL A 72 10.78 -21.81 17.80
C VAL A 72 12.19 -22.02 18.37
N GLN A 73 12.33 -22.96 19.33
CA GLN A 73 13.64 -23.31 19.89
C GLN A 73 14.57 -23.90 18.84
N SER A 74 14.06 -24.76 17.95
CA SER A 74 14.84 -25.33 16.84
C SER A 74 15.25 -24.29 15.81
N LEU A 75 14.41 -23.28 15.54
CA LEU A 75 14.74 -22.20 14.61
C LEU A 75 15.79 -21.26 15.20
N GLY A 76 15.69 -21.01 16.51
CA GLY A 76 16.48 -20.00 17.21
C GLY A 76 15.92 -18.59 17.01
N ILE A 77 16.07 -17.76 18.05
CA ILE A 77 15.57 -16.39 18.09
C ILE A 77 16.22 -15.52 16.99
N GLU A 78 17.49 -15.76 16.69
CA GLU A 78 18.23 -15.03 15.66
C GLU A 78 17.64 -15.27 14.26
N ALA A 79 17.41 -16.53 13.89
CA ALA A 79 16.80 -16.86 12.60
C ALA A 79 15.38 -16.31 12.48
N LEU A 80 14.59 -16.39 13.56
CA LEU A 80 13.24 -15.84 13.62
C LEU A 80 13.26 -14.32 13.36
N THR A 81 14.21 -13.61 13.97
CA THR A 81 14.41 -12.17 13.77
C THR A 81 14.75 -11.84 12.32
N ILE A 82 15.68 -12.59 11.72
CA ILE A 82 16.05 -12.41 10.30
C ILE A 82 14.85 -12.62 9.38
N ILE A 83 14.03 -13.65 9.64
CA ILE A 83 12.83 -13.93 8.86
C ILE A 83 11.82 -12.78 8.96
N ILE A 84 11.58 -12.25 10.16
CA ILE A 84 10.68 -11.11 10.37
C ILE A 84 11.15 -9.90 9.53
N PHE A 85 12.42 -9.54 9.62
CA PHE A 85 12.96 -8.42 8.85
C PHE A 85 12.94 -8.68 7.35
N ALA A 86 13.19 -9.91 6.91
CA ALA A 86 13.09 -10.28 5.49
C ALA A 86 11.65 -10.15 4.97
N LEU A 87 10.65 -10.56 5.74
CA LEU A 87 9.24 -10.43 5.39
C LEU A 87 8.81 -8.95 5.29
N ILE A 88 9.20 -8.14 6.28
CA ILE A 88 8.93 -6.69 6.27
C ILE A 88 9.65 -6.02 5.08
N GLY A 89 10.91 -6.37 4.84
CA GLY A 89 11.67 -5.85 3.70
C GLY A 89 11.00 -6.19 2.36
N ALA A 90 10.56 -7.45 2.21
CA ALA A 90 9.83 -7.89 1.02
C ALA A 90 8.48 -7.15 0.88
N SER A 91 7.74 -6.95 1.98
CA SER A 91 6.46 -6.25 1.94
C SER A 91 6.62 -4.79 1.48
N VAL A 92 7.66 -4.08 1.95
CA VAL A 92 8.01 -2.73 1.48
C VAL A 92 8.27 -2.71 -0.03
N VAL A 93 9.01 -3.70 -0.56
CA VAL A 93 9.27 -3.82 -2.00
C VAL A 93 7.96 -4.00 -2.78
N PHE A 94 7.07 -4.88 -2.31
CA PHE A 94 5.76 -5.06 -2.94
C PHE A 94 4.89 -3.80 -2.85
N GLY A 95 4.94 -3.08 -1.73
CA GLY A 95 4.26 -1.79 -1.55
C GLY A 95 4.74 -0.74 -2.54
N TYR A 96 6.05 -0.68 -2.80
CA TYR A 96 6.62 0.20 -3.82
C TYR A 96 6.09 -0.12 -5.23
N PHE A 97 6.03 -1.41 -5.59
CA PHE A 97 5.48 -1.83 -6.89
C PHE A 97 3.98 -1.54 -7.02
N ASP A 98 3.19 -1.78 -5.96
CA ASP A 98 1.76 -1.43 -5.95
C ASP A 98 1.55 0.08 -6.11
N LEU A 99 2.35 0.90 -5.43
CA LEU A 99 2.26 2.36 -5.55
C LEU A 99 2.58 2.83 -6.97
N LYS A 100 3.65 2.30 -7.58
CA LYS A 100 4.04 2.64 -8.95
C LYS A 100 2.95 2.26 -9.96
N GLU A 101 2.43 1.05 -9.86
CA GLU A 101 1.41 0.55 -10.80
C GLU A 101 0.06 1.26 -10.60
N THR A 102 -0.37 1.50 -9.37
CA THR A 102 -1.62 2.23 -9.11
C THR A 102 -1.53 3.70 -9.50
N SER A 103 -0.36 4.33 -9.35
CA SER A 103 -0.13 5.71 -9.80
C SER A 103 -0.24 5.82 -11.32
N ARG A 104 0.41 4.90 -12.05
CA ARG A 104 0.32 4.84 -13.52
C ARG A 104 -1.12 4.67 -14.01
N ARG A 105 -1.90 3.78 -13.36
CA ARG A 105 -3.33 3.59 -13.69
C ARG A 105 -4.17 4.83 -13.37
N ALA A 106 -3.82 5.59 -12.33
CA ALA A 106 -4.50 6.83 -12.00
C ALA A 106 -4.20 7.91 -13.05
N GLU A 107 -2.96 8.03 -13.53
CA GLU A 107 -2.55 8.94 -14.61
C GLU A 107 -3.31 8.66 -15.90
N GLN A 108 -3.38 7.39 -16.33
CA GLN A 108 -4.16 6.99 -17.50
C GLN A 108 -5.64 7.38 -17.41
N LYS A 109 -6.24 7.27 -16.21
CA LYS A 109 -7.62 7.71 -15.97
C LYS A 109 -7.75 9.23 -16.04
N VAL A 110 -6.75 9.99 -15.57
CA VAL A 110 -6.72 11.46 -15.72
C VAL A 110 -6.69 11.85 -17.19
N GLU A 111 -5.84 11.21 -17.99
CA GLU A 111 -5.74 11.50 -19.43
C GLU A 111 -7.08 11.25 -20.14
N GLN A 112 -7.77 10.15 -19.83
CA GLN A 112 -9.12 9.89 -20.35
C GLN A 112 -10.13 10.98 -19.97
N ILE A 113 -10.05 11.53 -18.74
CA ILE A 113 -10.91 12.63 -18.30
C ILE A 113 -10.58 13.91 -19.08
N ARG A 114 -9.29 14.21 -19.32
CA ARG A 114 -8.86 15.37 -20.09
C ARG A 114 -9.35 15.30 -21.54
N MET A 115 -9.18 14.15 -22.19
CA MET A 115 -9.61 13.94 -23.58
C MET A 115 -11.13 14.13 -23.74
N LYS A 116 -11.94 13.52 -22.86
CA LYS A 116 -13.39 13.72 -22.88
C LYS A 116 -13.81 15.18 -22.70
N LYS A 117 -13.08 15.94 -21.91
CA LYS A 117 -13.35 17.38 -21.72
C LYS A 117 -13.02 18.18 -22.98
N LEU A 118 -11.98 17.81 -23.72
CA LEU A 118 -11.62 18.43 -25.00
C LEU A 118 -12.68 18.14 -26.08
N GLU A 119 -13.17 16.90 -26.16
CA GLU A 119 -14.26 16.52 -27.08
C GLU A 119 -15.55 17.29 -26.82
N GLN A 120 -15.83 17.70 -25.58
CA GLN A 120 -17.00 18.50 -25.24
C GLN A 120 -16.88 19.99 -25.59
N LEU A 121 -15.66 20.46 -25.90
CA LEU A 121 -15.38 21.86 -26.23
C LEU A 121 -15.30 22.12 -27.74
N LEU A 122 -15.25 21.05 -28.54
CA LEU A 122 -15.27 21.06 -30.00
C LEU A 122 -16.71 20.85 -30.50
#